data_AF-A0A3D5YH93-F1
#
_entry.id   AF-A0A3D5YH93-F1
#
_cell.length_a   1.000
_cell.length_b   1.000
_cell.length_c   1.000
_cell.angle_alpha   90.00
_cell.angle_beta   90.00
_cell.angle_gamma   90.00
#
_symmetry.space_group_name_H-M   'P 1'
#
loop_
_entity.id
_entity.type
_entity.pdbx_description
1 polymer ?
#
loop_
_entity_poly.entity_id
_entity_poly.type
_entity_poly.pdbx_seq_one_letter_code
_entity_poly.pdbx_strand_id
1 'polypeptide(L)'
;MKAQPLIDAVESVIKTNKLSKRCKRRRIVFLSPSKDIFCQKDAHTFAKMKHIIFVCARYEGIDFRFEQYMTERYPNHFAKVSLGKFITLGGEIPAMTMTESIVRLIPNVIKEEDSWKNESYSVETNMNNLEYPQYTRPETVQ
;
A
#
# COMPACT_ATOMS: atom_id res chain seq x y z
N MET A 1 -12.80 7.07 15.41
CA MET A 1 -11.63 6.81 16.29
C MET A 1 -11.03 8.13 16.76
N LYS A 2 -10.55 8.21 18.01
CA LYS A 2 -9.91 9.43 18.55
C LYS A 2 -8.54 9.68 17.90
N ALA A 3 -8.16 10.94 17.70
CA ALA A 3 -6.87 11.30 17.09
C ALA A 3 -5.67 10.91 17.97
N GLN A 4 -5.67 11.35 19.24
CA GLN A 4 -4.50 11.23 20.12
C GLN A 4 -3.95 9.80 20.25
N PRO A 5 -4.77 8.75 20.54
CA PRO A 5 -4.25 7.40 20.67
C PRO A 5 -3.60 6.88 19.37
N LEU A 6 -4.10 7.32 18.22
CA LEU A 6 -3.55 6.91 16.92
C LEU A 6 -2.26 7.65 16.58
N ILE A 7 -2.18 8.94 16.93
CA ILE A 7 -0.94 9.72 16.86
C ILE A 7 0.13 9.02 17.71
N ASP A 8 -0.19 8.71 18.96
CA ASP A 8 0.73 8.07 19.90
C ASP A 8 1.19 6.70 19.39
N ALA A 9 0.28 5.91 18.79
CA ALA A 9 0.62 4.62 18.19
C ALA A 9 1.63 4.76 17.03
N VAL A 10 1.39 5.69 16.09
CA VAL A 10 2.30 5.94 14.96
C VAL A 10 3.66 6.44 15.44
N GLU A 11 3.68 7.41 16.36
CA GLU A 11 4.90 7.93 16.96
C GLU A 11 5.69 6.85 17.72
N SER A 12 4.99 5.96 18.45
CA SER A 12 5.59 4.82 19.14
C SER A 12 6.26 3.85 18.16
N VAL A 13 5.61 3.51 17.04
CA VAL A 13 6.20 2.66 15.99
C VAL A 13 7.45 3.31 15.40
N ILE A 14 7.39 4.63 15.12
CA ILE A 14 8.52 5.41 14.61
C ILE A 14 9.69 5.38 15.58
N LYS A 15 9.43 5.63 16.87
CA LYS A 15 10.45 5.65 17.93
C LYS A 15 11.08 4.26 18.13
N THR A 16 10.24 3.23 18.25
CA THR A 16 10.66 1.85 18.52
C THR A 16 11.56 1.30 17.41
N ASN A 17 11.20 1.58 16.15
CA ASN A 17 11.98 1.15 14.99
C ASN A 17 13.14 2.11 14.65
N LYS A 18 13.42 3.11 15.51
CA LYS A 18 14.46 4.14 15.31
C LYS A 18 14.38 4.80 13.93
N LEU A 19 13.17 5.02 13.43
CA LEU A 19 12.93 5.60 12.10
C LEU A 19 13.24 7.10 12.15
N SER A 20 14.51 7.44 11.97
CA SER A 20 14.94 8.84 12.01
C SER A 20 14.17 9.70 11.01
N LYS A 21 14.04 11.00 11.29
CA LYS A 21 13.48 11.97 10.32
C LYS A 21 14.24 11.99 8.98
N ARG A 22 15.49 11.51 8.96
CA ARG A 22 16.33 11.37 7.75
C ARG A 22 16.12 10.05 7.01
N CYS A 23 15.34 9.10 7.55
CA CYS A 23 14.98 7.88 6.84
C CYS A 23 14.06 8.22 5.67
N LYS A 24 14.66 8.55 4.52
CA LYS A 24 13.94 8.97 3.31
C LYS A 24 13.05 7.85 2.72
N ARG A 25 13.33 6.59 3.06
CA ARG A 25 12.64 5.40 2.53
C ARG A 25 11.60 4.87 3.50
N ARG A 26 10.73 5.74 4.02
CA ARG A 26 9.59 5.34 4.85
C ARG A 26 8.29 5.96 4.34
N ARG A 27 7.17 5.30 4.59
CA ARG A 27 5.83 5.81 4.25
C ARG A 27 4.86 5.58 5.41
N ILE A 28 3.99 6.54 5.66
CA ILE A 28 2.83 6.42 6.54
C ILE A 28 1.61 6.49 5.60
N VAL A 29 0.90 5.39 5.48
CA VAL A 29 -0.21 5.24 4.55
C VAL A 29 -1.50 5.16 5.35
N PHE A 30 -2.30 6.22 5.28
CA PHE A 30 -3.64 6.23 5.84
C PHE A 30 -4.63 5.66 4.83
N LEU A 31 -5.20 4.50 5.17
CA LEU A 31 -6.15 3.78 4.32
C LEU A 31 -7.55 4.32 4.56
N SER A 32 -8.05 5.05 3.57
CA SER A 32 -9.35 5.72 3.57
C SER A 32 -9.75 6.03 2.14
N PRO A 33 -11.06 6.07 1.81
CA PRO A 33 -11.51 6.61 0.54
C PRO A 33 -10.86 7.97 0.24
N SER A 34 -10.25 8.08 -0.94
CA SER A 34 -9.51 9.25 -1.40
C SER A 34 -9.44 9.28 -2.93
N LYS A 35 -8.94 10.39 -3.48
CA LYS A 35 -8.70 10.53 -4.92
C LYS A 35 -7.49 9.71 -5.39
N ASP A 36 -6.56 9.44 -4.48
CA ASP A 36 -5.33 8.69 -4.76
C ASP A 36 -5.63 7.20 -4.61
N ILE A 37 -5.95 6.56 -5.73
CA ILE A 37 -6.24 5.12 -5.80
C ILE A 37 -4.93 4.36 -6.00
N PHE A 38 -4.69 3.35 -5.15
CA PHE A 38 -3.52 2.48 -5.26
C PHE A 38 -3.51 1.72 -6.59
N CYS A 39 -2.36 1.73 -7.26
CA CYS A 39 -2.12 1.00 -8.51
C CYS A 39 -0.76 0.29 -8.53
N GLN A 40 -0.48 -0.49 -9.57
CA GLN A 40 0.76 -1.28 -9.67
C GLN A 40 2.03 -0.41 -9.63
N LYS A 41 1.97 0.81 -10.19
CA LYS A 41 3.07 1.79 -10.09
C LYS A 41 3.36 2.18 -8.64
N ASP A 42 2.34 2.30 -7.80
CA ASP A 42 2.51 2.58 -6.38
C ASP A 42 3.13 1.37 -5.67
N ALA A 43 2.72 0.15 -6.02
CA ALA A 43 3.31 -1.08 -5.49
C ALA A 43 4.83 -1.13 -5.73
N HIS A 44 5.28 -0.86 -6.97
CA HIS A 44 6.71 -0.75 -7.29
C HIS A 44 7.44 0.35 -6.52
N THR A 45 6.76 1.48 -6.28
CA THR A 45 7.32 2.59 -5.50
C THR A 45 7.47 2.19 -4.03
N PHE A 46 6.45 1.51 -3.48
CA PHE A 46 6.40 1.07 -2.10
C PHE A 46 7.32 -0.12 -1.81
N ALA A 47 7.56 -1.02 -2.79
CA ALA A 47 8.53 -2.10 -2.67
C ALA A 47 9.97 -1.60 -2.46
N LYS A 48 10.25 -0.35 -2.85
CA LYS A 48 11.53 0.32 -2.58
C LYS A 48 11.58 0.94 -1.18
N MET A 49 10.49 1.01 -0.42
CA MET A 49 10.51 1.56 0.92
C MET A 49 11.15 0.56 1.89
N LYS A 50 11.89 1.07 2.89
CA LYS A 50 12.41 0.23 3.98
C LYS A 50 11.33 -0.03 5.04
N HIS A 51 10.43 0.94 5.22
CA HIS A 51 9.37 0.85 6.21
C HIS A 51 8.08 1.45 5.66
N ILE A 52 6.97 0.74 5.87
CA ILE A 52 5.63 1.24 5.56
C ILE A 52 4.81 1.06 6.84
N ILE A 53 4.14 2.12 7.27
CA ILE A 53 3.22 2.12 8.41
C ILE A 53 1.82 2.26 7.82
N PHE A 54 1.02 1.20 7.88
CA PHE A 54 -0.38 1.25 7.51
C PHE A 54 -1.23 1.71 8.69
N VAL A 55 -2.02 2.76 8.47
CA VAL A 55 -2.97 3.28 9.44
C VAL A 55 -4.36 2.81 9.01
N CYS A 56 -4.87 1.81 9.73
CA CYS A 56 -6.15 1.18 9.44
C CYS A 56 -7.25 1.82 10.29
N ALA A 57 -8.13 2.58 9.66
CA ALA A 57 -9.32 3.11 10.34
C ALA A 57 -10.40 2.03 10.52
N ARG A 58 -11.22 2.21 11.55
CA ARG A 58 -12.44 1.45 11.86
C ARG A 58 -13.58 2.41 12.16
N TYR A 59 -14.80 1.86 12.23
CA TYR A 59 -16.03 2.64 12.44
C TYR A 59 -16.20 3.65 11.29
N GLU A 60 -16.73 4.85 11.59
CA GLU A 60 -16.87 5.95 10.61
C GLU A 60 -15.54 6.63 10.24
N GLY A 61 -14.41 6.14 10.73
CA GLY A 61 -13.08 6.68 10.42
C GLY A 61 -12.35 7.24 11.63
N ILE A 62 -11.45 8.19 11.38
CA ILE A 62 -10.58 8.81 12.38
C ILE A 62 -10.91 10.30 12.44
N ASP A 63 -10.83 10.88 13.64
CA ASP A 63 -10.86 12.32 13.84
C ASP A 63 -9.87 13.04 12.90
N PHE A 64 -10.38 14.01 12.13
CA PHE A 64 -9.63 14.66 11.06
C PHE A 64 -8.32 15.34 11.51
N ARG A 65 -8.21 15.71 12.80
CA ARG A 65 -6.97 16.29 13.36
C ARG A 65 -5.78 15.34 13.27
N PHE A 66 -6.01 14.03 13.19
CA PHE A 66 -4.97 13.05 12.89
C PHE A 66 -4.32 13.32 11.52
N GLU A 67 -5.13 13.54 10.48
CA GLU A 67 -4.65 13.80 9.12
C GLU A 67 -3.88 15.12 9.07
N GLN A 68 -4.38 16.17 9.74
CA GLN A 68 -3.69 17.45 9.85
C GLN A 68 -2.32 17.29 10.52
N TYR A 69 -2.28 16.61 11.67
CA TYR A 69 -1.04 16.36 12.42
C TYR A 69 -0.02 15.59 11.57
N MET A 70 -0.44 14.50 10.93
CA MET A 70 0.46 13.68 10.12
C MET A 70 0.98 14.42 8.89
N THR A 71 0.15 15.25 8.26
CA THR A 71 0.55 16.09 7.13
C THR A 71 1.57 17.14 7.54
N GLU A 72 1.34 17.85 8.66
CA GLU A 72 2.27 18.87 9.16
C GLU A 72 3.59 18.26 9.64
N ARG A 73 3.51 17.14 10.38
CA ARG A 73 4.69 16.51 11.00
C ARG A 73 5.52 15.70 10.00
N TYR A 74 4.86 15.10 9.00
CA TYR A 74 5.44 14.15 8.05
C TYR A 74 5.05 14.44 6.59
N PRO A 75 5.25 15.67 6.08
CA PRO A 75 4.68 16.10 4.79
C PRO A 75 5.14 15.27 3.58
N ASN A 76 6.35 14.71 3.64
CA ASN A 76 6.92 13.90 2.55
C ASN A 76 6.74 12.39 2.77
N HIS A 77 6.20 11.97 3.91
CA HIS A 77 6.07 10.56 4.27
C HIS A 77 4.62 10.13 4.44
N PHE A 78 3.69 11.05 4.69
CA PHE A 78 2.27 10.77 4.85
C PHE A 78 1.52 10.78 3.52
N ALA A 79 0.62 9.81 3.32
CA ALA A 79 -0.30 9.78 2.19
C ALA A 79 -1.62 9.13 2.60
N LYS A 80 -2.75 9.65 2.08
CA LYS A 80 -4.08 9.05 2.23
C LYS A 80 -4.45 8.31 0.96
N VAL A 81 -4.57 6.99 1.03
CA VAL A 81 -4.69 6.12 -0.14
C VAL A 81 -5.96 5.30 -0.08
N SER A 82 -6.67 5.22 -1.21
CA SER A 82 -7.82 4.35 -1.41
C SER A 82 -7.43 3.08 -2.14
N LEU A 83 -8.07 1.96 -1.83
CA LEU A 83 -7.96 0.73 -2.63
C LEU A 83 -8.80 0.81 -3.91
N GLY A 84 -9.87 1.61 -3.91
CA GLY A 84 -10.77 1.74 -5.05
C GLY A 84 -12.05 2.48 -4.73
N LYS A 85 -13.01 2.44 -5.66
CA LYS A 85 -14.33 3.10 -5.53
C LYS A 85 -15.36 2.18 -4.87
N PHE A 86 -15.08 1.75 -3.65
CA PHE A 86 -15.95 0.91 -2.83
C PHE A 86 -15.61 1.09 -1.34
N ILE A 87 -16.40 0.49 -0.44
CA ILE A 87 -16.25 0.63 1.01
C ILE A 87 -15.97 -0.74 1.65
N THR A 88 -15.06 -0.75 2.62
CA THR A 88 -14.78 -1.90 3.51
C THR A 88 -15.11 -1.55 4.95
N LEU A 89 -15.26 -2.55 5.82
CA LEU A 89 -15.50 -2.35 7.27
C LEU A 89 -14.33 -1.70 8.02
N GLY A 90 -13.15 -1.66 7.40
CA GLY A 90 -11.93 -1.13 7.98
C GLY A 90 -10.77 -1.18 7.00
N GLY A 91 -9.66 -0.58 7.41
CA GLY A 91 -8.44 -0.49 6.61
C GLY A 91 -7.60 -1.77 6.56
N GLU A 92 -7.93 -2.81 7.33
CA GLU A 92 -7.10 -4.02 7.43
C GLU A 92 -7.01 -4.80 6.13
N ILE A 93 -8.15 -5.03 5.44
CA ILE A 93 -8.16 -5.72 4.14
C ILE A 93 -7.40 -4.88 3.09
N PRO A 94 -7.65 -3.56 2.94
CA PRO A 94 -6.81 -2.72 2.09
C PRO A 94 -5.31 -2.81 2.41
N ALA A 95 -4.93 -2.82 3.69
CA ALA A 95 -3.53 -2.96 4.09
C ALA A 95 -2.94 -4.29 3.64
N MET A 96 -3.69 -5.39 3.82
CA MET A 96 -3.27 -6.73 3.40
C MET A 96 -3.13 -6.83 1.89
N THR A 97 -4.10 -6.33 1.11
CA THR A 97 -4.06 -6.32 -0.36
C THR A 97 -2.85 -5.52 -0.87
N MET A 98 -2.63 -4.32 -0.34
CA MET A 98 -1.46 -3.53 -0.70
C MET A 98 -0.16 -4.25 -0.30
N THR A 99 -0.11 -4.86 0.88
CA THR A 99 1.07 -5.61 1.34
C THR A 99 1.41 -6.76 0.39
N GLU A 100 0.42 -7.54 -0.05
CA GLU A 100 0.62 -8.65 -0.98
C GLU A 100 1.16 -8.18 -2.34
N SER A 101 0.54 -7.15 -2.91
CA SER A 101 0.98 -6.49 -4.15
C SER A 101 2.39 -5.89 -4.05
N ILE A 102 2.79 -5.38 -2.88
CA ILE A 102 4.13 -4.80 -2.66
C ILE A 102 5.19 -5.88 -2.43
N VAL A 103 4.91 -6.86 -1.56
CA VAL A 103 5.88 -7.86 -1.12
C VAL A 103 6.30 -8.77 -2.27
N ARG A 104 5.39 -9.11 -3.19
CA ARG A 104 5.71 -9.93 -4.36
C ARG A 104 6.78 -9.32 -5.28
N LEU A 105 6.98 -7.99 -5.21
CA LEU A 105 7.98 -7.25 -5.98
C LEU A 105 9.35 -7.16 -5.28
N ILE A 106 9.47 -7.69 -4.06
CA ILE A 106 10.74 -7.74 -3.34
C ILE A 106 11.60 -8.86 -3.93
N PRO A 107 12.91 -8.63 -4.19
CA PRO A 107 13.79 -9.65 -4.75
C PRO A 107 13.74 -10.96 -3.97
N ASN A 108 13.76 -12.08 -4.69
CA ASN A 108 13.67 -13.46 -4.17
C ASN A 108 12.31 -13.89 -3.59
N VAL A 109 11.25 -13.07 -3.63
CA VAL A 109 9.90 -13.52 -3.25
C VAL A 109 9.26 -14.34 -4.36
N ILE A 110 9.33 -13.85 -5.60
CA ILE A 110 9.00 -14.62 -6.80
C ILE A 110 10.30 -15.16 -7.40
N LYS A 111 10.30 -16.44 -7.80
CA LYS A 111 11.49 -17.12 -8.35
C LYS A 111 11.90 -16.56 -9.73
N GLU A 112 10.91 -16.38 -10.59
CA GLU A 112 11.12 -15.83 -11.93
C GLU A 112 11.02 -14.30 -11.86
N GLU A 113 12.15 -13.62 -11.62
CA GLU A 113 12.19 -12.17 -11.39
C GLU A 113 11.63 -11.34 -12.56
N ASP A 114 11.54 -11.91 -13.76
CA ASP A 114 10.97 -11.25 -14.93
C ASP A 114 9.47 -11.54 -15.12
N SER A 115 8.84 -12.37 -14.28
CA SER A 115 7.45 -12.77 -14.46
C SER A 115 6.48 -11.58 -14.38
N TRP A 116 6.78 -10.59 -13.55
CA TRP A 116 5.94 -9.40 -13.38
C TRP A 116 6.13 -8.34 -14.49
N LYS A 117 7.10 -8.51 -15.40
CA LYS A 117 7.28 -7.56 -16.52
C LYS A 117 6.17 -7.66 -17.55
N ASN A 118 5.65 -8.88 -17.76
CA ASN A 118 4.64 -9.19 -18.78
C ASN A 118 3.23 -9.40 -18.20
N GLU A 119 3.04 -9.14 -16.90
CA GLU A 119 1.76 -9.33 -16.23
C GLU A 119 0.76 -8.21 -16.55
N SER A 120 -0.51 -8.44 -16.20
CA SER A 120 -1.56 -7.42 -16.30
C SER A 120 -1.19 -6.17 -15.51
N TYR A 121 -1.43 -4.99 -16.07
CA TYR A 121 -1.08 -3.71 -15.47
C TYR A 121 0.43 -3.51 -15.23
N SER A 122 1.29 -4.11 -16.05
CA SER A 122 2.73 -3.89 -15.98
C SER A 122 3.10 -2.40 -16.09
N VAL A 123 4.10 -1.97 -15.33
CA VAL A 123 4.63 -0.60 -15.42
C VAL A 123 5.28 -0.31 -16.77
N GLU A 124 5.74 -1.32 -17.51
CA GLU A 124 6.36 -1.16 -18.84
C GLU A 124 5.35 -0.72 -19.91
N THR A 125 4.07 -1.08 -19.72
CA THR A 125 2.97 -0.75 -20.65
C THR A 125 2.15 0.46 -20.19
N ASN A 126 2.66 1.22 -19.20
CA ASN A 126 1.90 2.24 -18.47
C ASN A 126 0.60 1.69 -17.85
N MET A 127 0.60 0.43 -17.40
CA MET A 127 -0.54 -0.25 -16.78
C MET A 127 -1.78 -0.35 -17.68
N ASN A 128 -1.60 -0.33 -19.01
CA ASN A 128 -2.70 -0.37 -19.99
C ASN A 128 -2.85 -1.75 -20.66
N ASN A 129 -2.12 -2.77 -20.22
CA ASN A 129 -2.22 -4.12 -20.73
C ASN A 129 -3.00 -5.04 -19.78
N LEU A 130 -3.60 -6.08 -20.37
CA LEU A 130 -4.07 -7.27 -19.68
C LEU A 130 -3.33 -8.48 -20.25
N GLU A 131 -3.13 -9.49 -19.43
CA GLU A 131 -2.56 -10.76 -19.89
C GLU A 131 -3.49 -11.49 -20.86
N TYR A 132 -2.87 -12.30 -21.69
CA TYR A 132 -3.57 -13.20 -22.59
C TYR A 132 -4.15 -14.40 -21.82
N PRO A 133 -5.22 -15.05 -22.34
CA PRO A 133 -5.75 -16.27 -21.76
C PRO A 133 -4.68 -17.35 -21.61
N GLN A 134 -4.61 -17.96 -20.42
CA GLN A 134 -3.70 -19.06 -20.13
C GLN A 134 -4.43 -20.39 -20.25
N TYR A 135 -3.85 -21.33 -20.98
CA TYR A 135 -4.33 -22.70 -21.06
C TYR A 135 -3.29 -23.63 -20.44
N THR A 136 -3.76 -24.64 -19.72
CA THR A 136 -2.93 -25.73 -19.25
C THR A 136 -3.62 -27.05 -19.55
N ARG A 137 -2.89 -28.14 -19.38
CA ARG A 137 -3.39 -29.50 -19.64
C ARG A 137 -4.56 -29.83 -18.69
N PRO A 138 -5.50 -30.69 -19.09
CA PRO A 138 -5.56 -31.40 -20.39
C PRO A 138 -6.13 -30.53 -21.53
N GLU A 139 -6.03 -31.01 -22.76
CA GLU A 139 -6.50 -30.29 -23.96
C GLU A 139 -8.02 -30.10 -24.00
N THR A 140 -8.80 -31.02 -23.44
CA THR A 140 -10.26 -30.95 -23.40
C THR A 140 -10.76 -31.10 -21.97
N VAL A 141 -11.61 -30.16 -21.53
CA VAL A 141 -12.36 -30.23 -20.27
C VAL A 141 -13.79 -30.62 -20.62
N GLN A 142 -14.26 -31.78 -20.13
CA GLN A 142 -15.61 -32.30 -20.34
C GLN A 142 -16.58 -31.83 -19.26
#